data_AF-A0A2E2B500-F1
#
_entry.id   AF-A0A2E2B500-F1
#
_cell.length_a   1.000
_cell.length_b   1.000
_cell.length_c   1.000
_cell.angle_alpha   90.00
_cell.angle_beta   90.00
_cell.angle_gamma   90.00
#
_symmetry.space_group_name_H-M   'P 1'
#
loop_
_entity.id
_entity.type
_entity.pdbx_description
1 polymer ?
#
loop_
_entity_poly.entity_id
_entity_poly.type
_entity_poly.pdbx_seq_one_letter_code
_entity_poly.pdbx_strand_id
1 'polypeptide(L)'
;MKHALLIISMLLLTACGQGGTPPGQMSERDKREYAQMQKEIGQTFIQILPSQWQSATLMLKAPEAGLDVGEVIPNIIAPGKQKEAIFPSMALINIIKEFQLKSVKHKLHWKKARFSVFRNGDEWVIDNQLYFEDR
;
A
#
# COMPACT_ATOMS: atom_id res chain seq x y z
N MET A 1 -42.60 -25.54 13.07
CA MET A 1 -42.55 -24.28 13.86
C MET A 1 -41.07 -23.98 14.07
N LYS A 2 -40.51 -23.01 13.30
CA LYS A 2 -39.91 -21.74 13.81
C LYS A 2 -39.02 -22.01 15.04
N HIS A 3 -37.72 -21.73 15.06
CA HIS A 3 -37.13 -20.39 15.02
C HIS A 3 -35.75 -20.42 14.34
N ALA A 4 -35.54 -19.51 13.40
CA ALA A 4 -34.22 -19.11 12.92
C ALA A 4 -33.63 -18.12 13.93
N LEU A 5 -32.40 -18.35 14.38
CA LEU A 5 -31.64 -17.36 15.13
C LEU A 5 -30.39 -17.01 14.33
N LEU A 6 -30.42 -15.83 13.72
CA LEU A 6 -29.28 -15.13 13.17
C LEU A 6 -28.25 -14.89 14.28
N ILE A 7 -27.01 -15.36 14.08
CA ILE A 7 -25.85 -14.78 14.74
C ILE A 7 -24.94 -14.26 13.64
N ILE A 8 -25.05 -12.95 13.41
CA ILE A 8 -24.08 -12.16 12.67
C ILE A 8 -22.87 -12.06 13.60
N SER A 9 -21.93 -13.00 13.47
CA SER A 9 -20.61 -12.86 14.07
C SER A 9 -19.83 -11.85 13.24
N MET A 10 -19.94 -10.60 13.69
CA MET A 10 -19.11 -9.46 13.32
C MET A 10 -17.66 -9.82 13.63
N LEU A 11 -16.91 -10.26 12.63
CA LEU A 11 -15.46 -10.45 12.73
C LEU A 11 -14.83 -9.06 12.90
N LEU A 12 -14.56 -8.66 14.15
CA LEU A 12 -13.52 -7.68 14.42
C LEU A 12 -12.20 -8.33 14.02
N LEU A 13 -11.65 -7.91 12.89
CA LEU A 13 -10.25 -8.14 12.56
C LEU A 13 -9.40 -7.41 13.61
N THR A 14 -8.91 -8.18 14.57
CA THR A 14 -7.86 -7.77 15.50
C THR A 14 -6.61 -7.48 14.68
N ALA A 15 -6.37 -6.21 14.41
CA ALA A 15 -5.10 -5.73 13.90
C ALA A 15 -4.03 -5.93 15.00
N CYS A 16 -3.30 -7.04 14.92
CA CYS A 16 -2.04 -7.21 15.64
C CYS A 16 -0.91 -7.41 14.64
N GLY A 17 -0.35 -6.28 14.20
CA GLY A 17 0.97 -6.18 13.60
C GLY A 17 1.60 -4.91 14.14
N GLN A 18 2.45 -5.05 15.16
CA GLN A 18 3.22 -3.94 15.75
C GLN A 18 4.18 -3.36 14.70
N GLY A 19 4.12 -2.04 14.52
CA GLY A 19 5.04 -1.31 13.64
C GLY A 19 4.69 0.18 13.54
N GLY A 20 4.92 0.93 14.62
CA GLY A 20 4.94 2.39 14.61
C GLY A 20 3.62 3.08 14.98
N THR A 21 3.69 4.01 15.92
CA THR A 21 2.66 4.99 16.26
C THR A 21 2.28 5.79 14.99
N PRO A 22 1.00 6.00 14.65
CA PRO A 22 0.65 6.87 13.53
C PRO A 22 1.11 8.31 13.85
N PRO A 23 2.00 8.95 13.06
CA PRO A 23 2.39 10.32 13.32
C PRO A 23 1.32 11.27 12.75
N GLY A 24 0.85 12.21 13.55
CA GLY A 24 -0.09 13.27 13.15
C GLY A 24 -1.56 12.93 13.43
N GLN A 25 -2.32 13.88 13.99
CA GLN A 25 -3.76 13.77 14.16
C GLN A 25 -4.45 13.79 12.78
N MET A 26 -4.44 12.67 12.05
CA MET A 26 -5.28 12.51 10.86
C MET A 26 -6.73 12.34 11.30
N SER A 27 -7.64 13.06 10.63
CA SER A 27 -9.06 12.80 10.82
C SER A 27 -9.42 11.39 10.34
N GLU A 28 -10.51 10.81 10.85
CA GLU A 28 -11.02 9.52 10.35
C GLU A 28 -11.33 9.55 8.85
N ARG A 29 -11.68 10.72 8.31
CA ARG A 29 -11.83 10.92 6.87
C ARG A 29 -10.48 10.76 6.15
N ASP A 30 -9.45 11.44 6.62
CA ASP A 30 -8.12 11.38 5.99
C ASP A 30 -7.55 9.97 6.06
N LYS A 31 -7.75 9.25 7.17
CA LYS A 31 -7.34 7.84 7.31
C LYS A 31 -8.00 6.94 6.26
N ARG A 32 -9.31 7.12 6.03
CA ARG A 32 -10.05 6.37 5.00
C ARG A 32 -9.56 6.72 3.60
N GLU A 33 -9.37 8.00 3.29
CA GLU A 33 -8.81 8.43 2.00
C GLU A 33 -7.42 7.83 1.78
N TYR A 34 -6.59 7.77 2.83
CA TYR A 34 -5.25 7.23 2.75
C TYR A 34 -5.22 5.71 2.57
N ALA A 35 -6.10 4.99 3.25
CA ALA A 35 -6.29 3.55 3.03
C ALA A 35 -6.80 3.26 1.60
N GLN A 36 -7.69 4.10 1.08
CA GLN A 36 -8.21 3.99 -0.28
C GLN A 36 -7.09 4.19 -1.33
N MET A 37 -6.25 5.21 -1.19
CA MET A 37 -5.10 5.39 -2.07
C MET A 37 -4.13 4.22 -2.01
N GLN A 38 -3.87 3.66 -0.83
CA GLN A 38 -3.02 2.47 -0.72
C GLN A 38 -3.59 1.28 -1.49
N LYS A 39 -4.91 1.08 -1.42
CA LYS A 39 -5.61 0.06 -2.20
C LYS A 39 -5.51 0.31 -3.70
N GLU A 40 -5.69 1.56 -4.14
CA GLU A 40 -5.56 1.95 -5.55
C GLU A 40 -4.15 1.71 -6.09
N ILE A 41 -3.10 2.05 -5.33
CA ILE A 41 -1.71 1.74 -5.69
C ILE A 41 -1.56 0.23 -5.90
N GLY A 42 -2.04 -0.60 -4.98
CA GLY A 42 -1.96 -2.06 -5.10
C GLY A 42 -2.70 -2.59 -6.33
N GLN A 43 -3.89 -2.07 -6.62
CA GLN A 43 -4.69 -2.46 -7.79
C GLN A 43 -4.03 -2.05 -9.11
N THR A 44 -3.55 -0.82 -9.23
CA THR A 44 -2.84 -0.35 -10.43
C THR A 44 -1.50 -1.06 -10.60
N PHE A 45 -0.84 -1.42 -9.49
CA PHE A 45 0.38 -2.22 -9.53
C PHE A 45 0.12 -3.62 -10.10
N ILE A 46 -0.96 -4.30 -9.70
CA ILE A 46 -1.33 -5.62 -10.26
C ILE A 46 -1.52 -5.57 -11.78
N GLN A 47 -2.08 -4.48 -12.32
CA GLN A 47 -2.35 -4.34 -13.76
C GLN A 47 -1.10 -4.35 -14.64
N ILE A 48 0.07 -4.02 -14.08
CA ILE A 48 1.34 -4.01 -14.83
C ILE A 48 2.17 -5.27 -14.61
N LEU A 49 1.69 -6.21 -13.78
CA LEU A 49 2.42 -7.45 -13.49
C LEU A 49 2.18 -8.50 -14.57
N PRO A 50 3.22 -9.25 -14.96
CA PRO A 50 3.05 -10.42 -15.82
C PRO A 50 2.14 -11.47 -15.17
N SER A 51 1.24 -12.05 -15.97
CA SER A 51 0.22 -13.00 -15.49
C SER A 51 0.79 -14.21 -14.75
N GLN A 52 2.01 -14.63 -15.10
CA GLN A 52 2.73 -15.77 -14.54
C GLN A 52 3.38 -15.51 -13.17
N TRP A 53 3.45 -14.24 -12.73
CA TRP A 53 4.01 -13.91 -11.44
C TRP A 53 3.08 -14.34 -10.30
N GLN A 54 3.69 -14.82 -9.22
CA GLN A 54 2.97 -15.28 -8.01
C GLN A 54 2.98 -14.23 -6.89
N SER A 55 3.94 -13.31 -6.92
CA SER A 55 4.04 -12.19 -5.99
C SER A 55 4.85 -11.06 -6.62
N ALA A 56 4.66 -9.85 -6.11
CA ALA A 56 5.50 -8.71 -6.43
C ALA A 56 5.54 -7.76 -5.24
N THR A 57 6.63 -7.02 -5.10
CA THR A 57 6.73 -5.98 -4.09
C THR A 57 7.15 -4.68 -4.74
N LEU A 58 6.37 -3.63 -4.52
CA LEU A 58 6.67 -2.25 -4.86
C LEU A 58 7.16 -1.53 -3.60
N MET A 59 8.40 -1.07 -3.62
CA MET A 59 8.98 -0.27 -2.55
C MET A 59 9.02 1.20 -2.94
N LEU A 60 8.48 2.07 -2.07
CA LEU A 60 8.57 3.52 -2.18
C LEU A 60 9.45 4.07 -1.07
N LYS A 61 10.22 5.12 -1.40
CA LYS A 61 10.90 5.96 -0.41
C LYS A 61 10.06 7.21 -0.15
N ALA A 62 10.18 7.72 1.07
CA ALA A 62 9.61 9.00 1.42
C ALA A 62 10.23 10.10 0.56
N PRO A 63 9.47 11.16 0.22
CA PRO A 63 10.05 12.33 -0.44
C PRO A 63 11.13 12.92 0.49
N GLU A 64 12.35 13.12 -0.03
CA GLU A 64 13.41 13.78 0.72
C GLU A 64 13.03 15.26 0.94
N ALA A 65 13.34 15.79 2.12
CA ALA A 65 12.99 17.17 2.47
C ALA A 65 13.61 18.15 1.47
N GLY A 66 12.77 18.90 0.76
CA GLY A 66 13.21 19.90 -0.23
C GLY A 66 13.14 19.45 -1.68
N LEU A 67 12.74 18.21 -1.99
CA LEU A 67 12.40 17.81 -3.35
C LEU A 67 10.92 18.10 -3.63
N ASP A 68 10.64 18.88 -4.67
CA ASP A 68 9.32 18.97 -5.33
C ASP A 68 8.90 17.56 -5.79
N VAL A 69 8.24 16.77 -4.92
CA VAL A 69 7.56 15.50 -5.27
C VAL A 69 8.33 14.66 -6.30
N GLY A 70 9.59 14.36 -5.99
CA GLY A 70 10.62 14.45 -7.04
C GLY A 70 11.41 13.21 -7.42
N GLU A 71 11.12 12.01 -6.94
CA GLU A 71 11.59 10.78 -7.60
C GLU A 71 10.77 9.58 -7.12
N VAL A 72 9.84 9.11 -7.97
CA VAL A 72 9.20 7.82 -7.75
C VAL A 72 10.14 6.80 -8.36
N ILE A 73 10.97 6.14 -7.54
CA ILE A 73 11.73 4.96 -7.95
C ILE A 73 10.96 3.73 -7.45
N PRO A 74 10.01 3.18 -8.22
CA PRO A 74 9.37 1.94 -7.86
C PRO A 74 10.40 0.83 -8.02
N ASN A 75 10.89 0.28 -6.91
CA ASN A 75 11.68 -0.93 -6.96
C ASN A 75 10.71 -2.12 -6.93
N ILE A 76 10.53 -2.77 -8.08
CA ILE A 76 9.66 -3.93 -8.24
C ILE A 76 10.53 -5.20 -8.11
N ILE A 77 10.25 -6.01 -7.10
CA ILE A 77 10.95 -7.27 -6.86
C ILE A 77 10.07 -8.42 -7.38
N ALA A 78 10.58 -9.16 -8.36
CA ALA A 78 9.94 -10.37 -8.91
C ALA A 78 10.19 -11.60 -8.01
N PRO A 79 9.33 -12.64 -8.08
CA PRO A 79 9.60 -13.91 -7.40
C PRO A 79 10.80 -14.61 -8.05
N GLY A 80 11.71 -15.14 -7.23
CA GLY A 80 12.78 -16.02 -7.69
C GLY A 80 14.00 -15.35 -8.33
N LYS A 81 14.64 -14.39 -7.65
CA LYS A 81 15.95 -13.75 -7.99
C LYS A 81 16.10 -13.16 -9.41
N GLN A 82 15.11 -13.28 -10.29
CA GLN A 82 15.12 -12.67 -11.61
C GLN A 82 14.79 -11.19 -11.47
N LYS A 83 15.72 -10.33 -11.89
CA LYS A 83 15.47 -8.89 -12.01
C LYS A 83 14.90 -8.62 -13.39
N GLU A 84 13.62 -8.90 -13.58
CA GLU A 84 12.89 -8.37 -14.73
C GLU A 84 12.56 -6.91 -14.47
N ALA A 85 12.99 -6.03 -15.37
CA ALA A 85 12.68 -4.61 -15.29
C ALA A 85 11.22 -4.38 -15.71
N ILE A 86 10.34 -4.15 -14.73
CA ILE A 86 8.99 -3.66 -14.98
C ILE A 86 9.03 -2.14 -14.97
N PHE A 87 8.58 -1.53 -16.06
CA PHE A 87 8.41 -0.09 -16.13
C PHE A 87 7.06 0.30 -15.51
N PRO A 88 7.03 1.22 -14.54
CA PRO A 88 5.78 1.70 -13.96
C PRO A 88 4.94 2.44 -15.01
N SER A 89 3.63 2.23 -15.00
CA SER A 89 2.71 3.00 -15.85
C SER A 89 2.59 4.44 -15.34
N MET A 90 2.23 5.38 -16.22
CA MET A 90 1.93 6.75 -15.84
C MET A 90 0.82 6.84 -14.78
N ALA A 91 -0.18 5.95 -14.86
CA ALA A 91 -1.24 5.86 -13.85
C ALA A 91 -0.68 5.52 -12.46
N LEU A 92 0.19 4.52 -12.37
CA LEU A 92 0.83 4.13 -11.11
C LEU A 92 1.68 5.29 -10.55
N ILE A 93 2.47 5.95 -11.41
CA ILE A 93 3.29 7.09 -11.01
C ILE A 93 2.44 8.23 -10.43
N ASN A 94 1.33 8.57 -11.08
CA ASN A 94 0.47 9.69 -10.65
C ASN A 94 -0.17 9.42 -9.28
N ILE A 95 -0.68 8.21 -9.04
CA ILE A 95 -1.29 7.84 -7.76
C ILE A 95 -0.23 7.85 -6.65
N ILE A 96 1.00 7.36 -6.93
CA ILE A 96 2.10 7.41 -5.96
C ILE A 96 2.47 8.86 -5.61
N LYS A 97 2.53 9.76 -6.60
CA LYS A 97 2.81 11.18 -6.36
C LYS A 97 1.74 11.82 -5.48
N GLU A 98 0.46 11.55 -5.74
CA GLU A 98 -0.63 12.05 -4.91
C GLU A 98 -0.53 11.52 -3.47
N PHE A 99 -0.23 10.23 -3.31
CA PHE A 99 -0.01 9.59 -2.01
C PHE A 99 1.14 10.26 -1.22
N GLN A 100 2.28 10.53 -1.88
CA GLN A 100 3.42 11.23 -1.27
C GLN A 100 3.06 12.68 -0.90
N LEU A 101 2.39 13.41 -1.79
CA LEU A 101 1.91 14.79 -1.55
C LEU A 101 0.98 14.88 -0.34
N LYS A 102 -0.01 14.00 -0.26
CA LYS A 102 -0.91 13.93 0.91
C LYS A 102 -0.16 13.58 2.17
N SER A 103 0.82 12.68 2.10
CA SER A 103 1.67 12.35 3.25
C SER A 103 2.38 13.59 3.81
N VAL A 104 2.96 14.42 2.94
CA VAL A 104 3.61 15.68 3.33
C VAL A 104 2.60 16.66 3.93
N LYS A 105 1.44 16.85 3.28
CA LYS A 105 0.37 17.74 3.75
C LYS A 105 -0.10 17.38 5.17
N HIS A 106 -0.22 16.10 5.47
CA HIS A 106 -0.66 15.59 6.76
C HIS A 106 0.48 15.38 7.77
N LYS A 107 1.72 15.80 7.43
CA LYS A 107 2.92 15.63 8.28
C LYS A 107 3.15 14.17 8.69
N LEU A 108 2.90 13.25 7.75
CA LEU A 108 3.20 11.83 7.93
C LEU A 108 4.67 11.57 7.68
N HIS A 109 5.39 11.16 8.73
CA HIS A 109 6.82 10.88 8.70
C HIS A 109 7.09 9.39 8.51
N TRP A 110 6.67 8.83 7.38
CA TRP A 110 7.12 7.50 6.98
C TRP A 110 8.47 7.59 6.26
N LYS A 111 9.31 6.57 6.40
CA LYS A 111 10.62 6.45 5.73
C LYS A 111 10.51 5.64 4.45
N LYS A 112 9.71 4.57 4.50
CA LYS A 112 9.47 3.65 3.38
C LYS A 112 8.02 3.20 3.37
N ALA A 113 7.49 2.93 2.18
CA ALA A 113 6.22 2.23 2.00
C ALA A 113 6.47 0.96 1.18
N ARG A 114 5.83 -0.13 1.55
CA ARG A 114 5.87 -1.42 0.86
C ARG A 114 4.45 -1.78 0.43
N PHE A 115 4.29 -2.02 -0.85
CA PHE A 115 3.06 -2.52 -1.44
C PHE A 115 3.36 -3.92 -1.99
N SER A 116 2.95 -4.94 -1.24
CA SER A 116 3.12 -6.33 -1.63
C SER A 116 1.83 -6.84 -2.24
N VAL A 117 1.95 -7.59 -3.31
CA VAL A 117 0.82 -8.33 -3.88
C VAL A 117 1.22 -9.79 -4.07
N PHE A 118 0.30 -10.70 -3.82
CA PHE A 118 0.53 -12.14 -3.99
C PHE A 118 -0.74 -12.85 -4.44
N ARG A 119 -0.58 -13.94 -5.17
CA ARG A 119 -1.68 -14.79 -5.60
C ARG A 119 -2.21 -15.63 -4.44
N ASN A 120 -3.53 -15.67 -4.31
CA ASN A 120 -4.24 -16.64 -3.49
C ASN A 120 -5.25 -17.37 -4.40
N GLY A 121 -4.81 -18.46 -5.02
CA GLY A 121 -5.52 -19.06 -6.15
C GLY A 121 -5.52 -18.11 -7.37
N ASP A 122 -6.69 -17.87 -7.94
CA ASP A 122 -6.86 -16.99 -9.11
C ASP A 122 -6.93 -15.50 -8.75
N GLU A 123 -6.99 -15.16 -7.46
CA GLU A 123 -7.12 -13.79 -6.98
C GLU A 123 -5.77 -13.19 -6.57
N TRP A 124 -5.65 -11.88 -6.74
CA TRP A 124 -4.55 -11.11 -6.17
C TRP A 124 -4.97 -10.53 -4.83
N VAL A 125 -4.15 -10.75 -3.81
CA VAL A 125 -4.28 -10.16 -2.48
C VAL A 125 -3.27 -9.02 -2.36
N ILE A 126 -3.70 -7.92 -1.74
CA ILE A 126 -2.88 -6.72 -1.51
C ILE A 126 -2.54 -6.65 -0.02
N ASP A 127 -1.25 -6.61 0.29
CA ASP A 127 -0.70 -6.39 1.63
C ASP A 127 0.23 -5.17 1.62
N ASN A 128 -0.25 -4.08 2.21
CA ASN A 128 0.42 -2.79 2.20
C ASN A 128 0.90 -2.43 3.60
N GLN A 129 2.16 -1.97 3.70
CA GLN A 129 2.80 -1.64 4.96
C GLN A 129 3.54 -0.30 4.84
N LEU A 130 3.40 0.54 5.87
CA LEU A 130 4.14 1.79 6.01
C LEU A 130 5.12 1.66 7.16
N TYR A 131 6.38 2.03 6.89
CA TYR A 131 7.44 2.02 7.89
C TYR A 131 7.71 3.46 8.32
N PHE A 132 7.36 3.76 9.57
CA PHE A 132 7.61 5.05 10.20
C PHE A 132 9.03 5.14 10.75
N GLU A 133 9.56 6.35 10.88
CA GLU A 133 10.80 6.55 11.63
C GLU A 133 10.51 6.35 13.12
N ASP A 134 11.29 5.49 13.78
CA ASP A 134 11.37 5.48 15.24
C ASP A 134 11.97 6.83 15.67
N ARG A 135 11.18 7.65 16.35
CA ARG A 135 11.62 8.93 16.92
C ARG A 135 12.32 8.72 18.25
#